data_AF-A0A359LNW8-F1
#
_entry.id   AF-A0A359LNW8-F1
#
_cell.length_a   1.000
_cell.length_b   1.000
_cell.length_c   1.000
_cell.angle_alpha   90.00
_cell.angle_beta   90.00
_cell.angle_gamma   90.00
#
_symmetry.space_group_name_H-M   'P 1'
#
loop_
_entity.id
_entity.type
_entity.pdbx_description
1 polymer ?
#
loop_
_entity_poly.entity_id
_entity_poly.type
_entity_poly.pdbx_seq_one_letter_code
_entity_poly.pdbx_strand_id
1 'polypeptide(L)'
;TGGIGSGETAEGFGPNYSLRNNAYCESCSTCGMIFFHWKMNLAYHDARYIDNLEEALYNALLGSVDLEGKNFYYTNPLDARSKRSSWHVCPCCVGNIPRTLLMMPTWTYAKAPGGVYVNMYIGSTITLEDAVGTEVEMVQQTDYPWNGKVAITVNPRARRKFAIHLRLPNRTTSKLYTPEPAVSGLTSLAVNGKAVKPVIEKGYAVITREWKAGDKIELELPMTVQRVTASELIAATRGKVALRYGALIYNVENTDQDITKPLSPAAPLATEWRADLLGGVTVITGAYADGSKLLAIPNYARINRSPSLPPEAGPNSGDVSLYAGPNAQRVPPGQRPPRPASPSSITWIQKG
;
A
#
# COMPACT_ATOMS: atom_id res chain seq x y z
N THR A 1 0.94 -5.98 1.82
CA THR A 1 0.24 -5.24 0.75
C THR A 1 -1.10 -4.68 1.24
N GLY A 2 -1.51 -4.91 2.50
CA GLY A 2 -2.81 -4.47 3.02
C GLY A 2 -4.05 -5.23 2.51
N GLY A 3 -3.93 -6.16 1.55
CA GLY A 3 -5.05 -6.99 1.10
C GLY A 3 -5.46 -8.04 2.13
N ILE A 4 -6.75 -8.39 2.17
CA ILE A 4 -7.31 -9.34 3.15
C ILE A 4 -8.19 -10.43 2.54
N GLY A 5 -8.24 -11.58 3.23
CA GLY A 5 -8.88 -12.81 2.77
C GLY A 5 -7.84 -13.77 2.21
N SER A 6 -7.59 -14.88 2.90
CA SER A 6 -6.64 -15.89 2.41
C SER A 6 -7.26 -16.72 1.27
N GLY A 7 -8.59 -16.84 1.25
CA GLY A 7 -9.35 -17.67 0.31
C GLY A 7 -9.33 -19.16 0.66
N GLU A 8 -9.05 -19.49 1.92
CA GLU A 8 -9.17 -20.87 2.43
C GLU A 8 -10.59 -21.19 2.93
N THR A 9 -11.39 -20.15 3.11
CA THR A 9 -12.85 -20.22 3.25
C THR A 9 -13.48 -19.44 2.09
N ALA A 10 -14.80 -19.54 1.91
CA ALA A 10 -15.52 -18.85 0.82
C ALA A 10 -15.28 -17.34 0.85
N GLU A 11 -14.32 -16.87 0.05
CA GLU A 11 -13.86 -15.47 -0.03
C GLU A 11 -13.44 -14.89 1.33
N GLY A 12 -13.10 -15.76 2.29
CA GLY A 12 -12.99 -15.39 3.69
C GLY A 12 -11.59 -15.47 4.28
N PHE A 13 -11.52 -15.23 5.59
CA PHE A 13 -10.30 -15.43 6.37
C PHE A 13 -10.03 -16.92 6.57
N GLY A 14 -8.75 -17.28 6.53
CA GLY A 14 -8.27 -18.59 6.97
C GLY A 14 -7.88 -18.57 8.45
N PRO A 15 -7.32 -19.68 8.97
CA PRO A 15 -6.76 -19.74 10.31
C PRO A 15 -5.64 -18.70 10.54
N ASN A 16 -5.30 -18.49 11.81
CA ASN A 16 -4.18 -17.62 12.18
C ASN A 16 -2.90 -18.02 11.43
N TYR A 17 -2.18 -17.01 10.92
CA TYR A 17 -0.94 -17.16 10.14
C TYR A 17 -1.08 -17.84 8.78
N SER A 18 -2.30 -18.16 8.34
CA SER A 18 -2.56 -18.77 7.04
C SER A 18 -2.59 -17.73 5.92
N LEU A 19 -1.40 -17.26 5.54
CA LEU A 19 -1.19 -16.18 4.58
C LEU A 19 -0.42 -16.70 3.35
N ARG A 20 -1.09 -17.52 2.52
CA ARG A 20 -0.52 -18.02 1.26
C ARG A 20 -0.24 -16.87 0.28
N ASN A 21 0.74 -17.02 -0.60
CA ASN A 21 1.06 -15.98 -1.59
C ASN A 21 0.02 -15.90 -2.71
N ASN A 22 -0.58 -17.04 -3.10
CA ASN A 22 -1.73 -17.09 -4.00
C ASN A 22 -3.03 -16.79 -3.23
N ALA A 23 -3.01 -15.73 -2.42
CA ALA A 23 -4.13 -15.33 -1.56
C ALA A 23 -5.28 -14.75 -2.38
N TYR A 24 -6.47 -14.81 -1.80
CA TYR A 24 -7.66 -14.20 -2.38
C TYR A 24 -7.53 -12.69 -2.45
N CYS A 25 -7.24 -12.04 -1.31
CA CYS A 25 -7.01 -10.59 -1.21
C CYS A 25 -7.96 -9.80 -2.12
N GLU A 26 -9.27 -10.03 -1.96
CA GLU A 26 -10.26 -9.47 -2.88
C GLU A 26 -10.11 -7.94 -2.96
N SER A 27 -10.31 -7.39 -4.15
CA SER A 27 -10.33 -5.94 -4.33
C SER A 27 -11.43 -5.29 -3.47
N CYS A 28 -12.61 -5.90 -3.35
CA CYS A 28 -13.69 -5.37 -2.51
C CYS A 28 -13.40 -5.46 -1.02
N SER A 29 -12.78 -6.55 -0.55
CA SER A 29 -12.37 -6.68 0.85
C SER A 29 -11.32 -5.64 1.23
N THR A 30 -10.40 -5.33 0.30
CA THR A 30 -9.42 -4.24 0.45
C THR A 30 -10.10 -2.87 0.54
N CYS A 31 -11.12 -2.59 -0.30
CA CYS A 31 -11.94 -1.38 -0.18
C CYS A 31 -12.62 -1.31 1.20
N GLY A 32 -13.21 -2.42 1.66
CA GLY A 32 -13.82 -2.52 2.99
C GLY A 32 -12.83 -2.24 4.12
N MET A 33 -11.59 -2.71 4.00
CA MET A 33 -10.52 -2.46 4.98
C MET A 33 -10.15 -0.97 5.06
N ILE A 34 -10.10 -0.28 3.92
CA ILE A 34 -9.88 1.17 3.85
C ILE A 34 -11.01 1.90 4.58
N PHE A 35 -12.27 1.54 4.33
CA PHE A 35 -13.41 2.15 5.02
C PHE A 35 -13.40 1.88 6.53
N PHE A 36 -13.07 0.66 6.93
CA PHE A 36 -12.94 0.28 8.33
C PHE A 36 -11.87 1.12 9.04
N HIS A 37 -10.66 1.16 8.50
CA HIS A 37 -9.58 1.94 9.08
C HIS A 37 -9.87 3.45 9.10
N TRP A 38 -10.55 3.97 8.09
CA TRP A 38 -11.01 5.36 8.11
C TRP A 38 -11.95 5.64 9.30
N LYS A 39 -12.95 4.78 9.53
CA LYS A 39 -13.87 4.94 10.66
C LYS A 39 -13.17 4.77 12.01
N MET A 40 -12.20 3.86 12.11
CA MET A 40 -11.38 3.72 13.31
C MET A 40 -10.51 4.96 13.56
N ASN A 41 -9.94 5.56 12.51
CA ASN A 41 -9.19 6.81 12.68
C ASN A 41 -10.09 7.95 13.17
N LEU A 42 -11.30 8.10 12.63
CA LEU A 42 -12.26 9.10 13.11
C LEU A 42 -12.68 8.88 14.57
N ALA A 43 -12.81 7.63 15.01
CA ALA A 43 -13.21 7.32 16.38
C ALA A 43 -12.08 7.50 17.40
N TYR A 44 -10.85 7.14 17.04
CA TYR A 44 -9.74 7.04 17.99
C TYR A 44 -8.65 8.11 17.81
N HIS A 45 -8.62 8.78 16.66
CA HIS A 45 -7.56 9.69 16.24
C HIS A 45 -6.17 9.09 16.40
N ASP A 46 -6.02 7.83 16.00
CA ASP A 46 -4.77 7.06 16.07
C ASP A 46 -4.25 6.82 14.64
N ALA A 47 -2.99 7.22 14.41
CA ALA A 47 -2.34 7.18 13.11
C ALA A 47 -2.19 5.77 12.56
N ARG A 48 -2.13 4.73 13.43
CA ARG A 48 -1.93 3.34 13.02
C ARG A 48 -3.01 2.85 12.05
N TYR A 49 -4.22 3.41 12.16
CA TYR A 49 -5.32 3.07 11.26
C TYR A 49 -5.07 3.64 9.86
N ILE A 50 -4.55 4.87 9.78
CA ILE A 50 -4.17 5.48 8.51
C ILE A 50 -2.93 4.81 7.93
N ASP A 51 -1.99 4.33 8.74
CA ASP A 51 -0.85 3.55 8.24
C ASP A 51 -1.28 2.28 7.51
N ASN A 52 -2.29 1.58 8.03
CA ASN A 52 -2.86 0.41 7.38
C ASN A 52 -3.72 0.77 6.16
N LEU A 53 -4.49 1.87 6.25
CA LEU A 53 -5.25 2.41 5.11
C LEU A 53 -4.32 2.75 3.95
N GLU A 54 -3.23 3.46 4.23
CA GLU A 54 -2.24 3.88 3.26
C GLU A 54 -1.54 2.68 2.62
N GLU A 55 -1.15 1.67 3.40
CA GLU A 55 -0.57 0.44 2.83
C GLU A 55 -1.58 -0.27 1.91
N ALA A 56 -2.85 -0.41 2.31
CA ALA A 56 -3.87 -1.04 1.48
C ALA A 56 -4.15 -0.24 0.19
N LEU A 57 -4.24 1.08 0.29
CA LEU A 57 -4.52 1.98 -0.81
C LEU A 57 -3.41 1.93 -1.87
N TYR A 58 -2.16 2.19 -1.48
CA TYR A 58 -1.03 2.29 -2.41
C TYR A 58 -0.58 0.93 -3.00
N ASN A 59 -1.01 -0.20 -2.42
CA ASN A 59 -0.54 -1.51 -2.84
C ASN A 59 -1.64 -2.38 -3.41
N ALA A 60 -2.52 -2.93 -2.56
CA ALA A 60 -3.53 -3.87 -3.00
C ALA A 60 -4.62 -3.18 -3.83
N LEU A 61 -5.15 -2.04 -3.38
CA LEU A 61 -6.22 -1.35 -4.09
C LEU A 61 -5.71 -0.72 -5.39
N LEU A 62 -4.65 0.10 -5.36
CA LEU A 62 -4.13 0.70 -6.58
C LEU A 62 -3.62 -0.38 -7.55
N GLY A 63 -3.08 -1.48 -7.02
CA GLY A 63 -2.66 -2.63 -7.82
C GLY A 63 -3.79 -3.48 -8.37
N SER A 64 -5.03 -3.24 -7.96
CA SER A 64 -6.19 -3.97 -8.46
C SER A 64 -6.72 -3.42 -9.79
N VAL A 65 -6.24 -2.26 -10.24
CA VAL A 65 -6.55 -1.69 -11.56
C VAL A 65 -5.27 -1.55 -12.38
N ASP A 66 -5.34 -1.71 -13.70
CA ASP A 66 -4.20 -1.43 -14.57
C ASP A 66 -3.95 0.08 -14.68
N LEU A 67 -2.78 0.46 -15.18
CA LEU A 67 -2.39 1.87 -15.27
C LEU A 67 -3.29 2.65 -16.23
N GLU A 68 -3.92 1.97 -17.20
CA GLU A 68 -4.89 2.57 -18.13
C GLU A 68 -6.29 2.72 -17.54
N GLY A 69 -6.60 2.12 -16.37
CA GLY A 69 -7.92 2.19 -15.75
C GLY A 69 -9.01 1.36 -16.43
N LYS A 70 -8.63 0.35 -17.22
CA LYS A 70 -9.52 -0.45 -18.09
C LYS A 70 -9.75 -1.87 -17.59
N ASN A 71 -8.80 -2.42 -16.85
CA ASN A 71 -8.83 -3.81 -16.42
C ASN A 71 -8.65 -3.91 -14.90
N PHE A 72 -9.37 -4.84 -14.29
CA PHE A 72 -9.47 -5.01 -12.85
C PHE A 72 -9.04 -6.41 -12.43
N TYR A 73 -8.45 -6.52 -11.24
CA TYR A 73 -8.34 -7.78 -10.52
C TYR A 73 -9.57 -7.96 -9.62
N TYR A 74 -10.11 -9.18 -9.59
CA TYR A 74 -10.99 -9.63 -8.51
C TYR A 74 -10.13 -10.01 -7.31
N THR A 75 -9.15 -10.89 -7.49
CA THR A 75 -8.20 -11.34 -6.47
C THR A 75 -6.84 -10.66 -6.65
N ASN A 76 -6.18 -10.32 -5.54
CA ASN A 76 -4.86 -9.66 -5.55
C ASN A 76 -3.77 -10.56 -4.96
N PRO A 77 -3.38 -11.65 -5.66
CA PRO A 77 -2.32 -12.53 -5.18
C PRO A 77 -0.96 -11.81 -5.13
N LEU A 78 -0.12 -12.25 -4.20
CA LEU A 78 1.27 -11.81 -4.05
C LEU A 78 2.23 -12.59 -4.97
N ASP A 79 1.76 -13.64 -5.64
CA ASP A 79 2.43 -14.33 -6.74
C ASP A 79 1.52 -14.37 -7.99
N ALA A 80 1.39 -13.24 -8.69
CA ALA A 80 0.46 -13.11 -9.81
C ALA A 80 0.83 -14.00 -11.00
N ARG A 81 -0.19 -14.68 -11.54
CA ARG A 81 -0.11 -15.67 -12.64
C ARG A 81 -1.01 -15.33 -13.83
N SER A 82 -1.90 -14.36 -13.66
CA SER A 82 -2.88 -13.91 -14.63
C SER A 82 -2.84 -12.38 -14.73
N LYS A 83 -3.31 -11.84 -15.86
CA LYS A 83 -3.53 -10.40 -16.01
C LYS A 83 -4.92 -10.00 -15.55
N ARG A 84 -5.10 -8.71 -15.27
CA ARG A 84 -6.40 -8.11 -14.96
C ARG A 84 -7.39 -8.34 -16.11
N SER A 85 -8.67 -8.36 -15.78
CA SER A 85 -9.77 -8.54 -16.72
C SER A 85 -10.65 -7.30 -16.79
N SER A 86 -11.14 -6.94 -17.97
CA SER A 86 -12.05 -5.79 -18.13
C SER A 86 -13.38 -5.99 -17.41
N TRP A 87 -13.79 -7.25 -17.23
CA TRP A 87 -15.03 -7.62 -16.55
C TRP A 87 -14.93 -8.99 -15.90
N HIS A 88 -15.76 -9.22 -14.88
CA HIS A 88 -15.92 -10.51 -14.19
C HIS A 88 -17.39 -10.89 -14.16
N VAL A 89 -17.69 -12.19 -14.06
CA VAL A 89 -19.08 -12.69 -13.89
C VAL A 89 -19.77 -12.04 -12.69
N CYS A 90 -19.02 -11.84 -11.60
CA CYS A 90 -19.41 -11.00 -10.46
C CYS A 90 -18.57 -9.70 -10.51
N PRO A 91 -19.08 -8.60 -11.09
CA PRO A 91 -18.28 -7.39 -11.35
C PRO A 91 -18.26 -6.43 -10.15
N CYS A 92 -18.33 -6.93 -8.92
CA CYS A 92 -18.29 -6.10 -7.71
C CYS A 92 -17.04 -5.21 -7.68
N CYS A 93 -15.88 -5.77 -8.02
CA CYS A 93 -14.59 -5.07 -8.09
C CYS A 93 -14.59 -3.92 -9.09
N VAL A 94 -15.21 -4.09 -10.26
CA VAL A 94 -15.23 -3.10 -11.35
C VAL A 94 -15.89 -1.79 -10.91
N GLY A 95 -16.95 -1.86 -10.09
CA GLY A 95 -17.58 -0.68 -9.51
C GLY A 95 -16.91 -0.20 -8.21
N ASN A 96 -16.43 -1.13 -7.38
CA ASN A 96 -15.97 -0.82 -6.03
C ASN A 96 -14.57 -0.17 -6.00
N ILE A 97 -13.68 -0.56 -6.91
CA ILE A 97 -12.33 0.01 -7.01
C ILE A 97 -12.39 1.52 -7.34
N PRO A 98 -12.98 1.96 -8.47
CA PRO A 98 -12.96 3.37 -8.85
C PRO A 98 -13.70 4.25 -7.83
N ARG A 99 -14.87 3.83 -7.33
CA ARG A 99 -15.59 4.63 -6.32
C ARG A 99 -14.75 4.82 -5.05
N THR A 100 -13.93 3.83 -4.69
CA THR A 100 -13.05 3.92 -3.52
C THR A 100 -11.90 4.87 -3.82
N LEU A 101 -11.18 4.69 -4.92
CA LEU A 101 -10.08 5.59 -5.32
C LEU A 101 -10.51 7.07 -5.39
N LEU A 102 -11.71 7.34 -5.92
CA LEU A 102 -12.27 8.69 -6.02
C LEU A 102 -12.59 9.32 -4.65
N MET A 103 -12.64 8.54 -3.56
CA MET A 103 -12.81 9.06 -2.21
C MET A 103 -11.51 9.53 -1.55
N MET A 104 -10.36 9.42 -2.21
CA MET A 104 -9.04 9.81 -1.67
C MET A 104 -8.98 11.19 -0.99
N PRO A 105 -9.65 12.26 -1.50
CA PRO A 105 -9.69 13.55 -0.80
C PRO A 105 -10.26 13.44 0.63
N THR A 106 -11.24 12.55 0.85
CA THR A 106 -11.89 12.30 2.14
C THR A 106 -10.91 11.83 3.21
N TRP A 107 -9.91 11.04 2.84
CA TRP A 107 -8.97 10.45 3.80
C TRP A 107 -7.74 11.32 4.01
N THR A 108 -7.56 12.37 3.20
CA THR A 108 -6.38 13.24 3.27
C THR A 108 -6.38 14.07 4.55
N TYR A 109 -7.54 14.53 4.97
CA TYR A 109 -7.71 15.32 6.19
C TYR A 109 -8.86 14.79 7.05
N ALA A 110 -8.72 14.88 8.37
CA ALA A 110 -9.83 14.75 9.30
C ALA A 110 -9.97 16.01 10.16
N LYS A 111 -11.22 16.39 10.44
CA LYS A 111 -11.56 17.48 11.37
C LYS A 111 -11.81 16.89 12.75
N ALA A 112 -11.36 17.57 13.79
CA ALA A 112 -11.70 17.25 15.18
C ALA A 112 -11.86 18.54 16.00
N PRO A 113 -12.55 18.50 17.15
CA PRO A 113 -12.55 19.63 18.07
C PRO A 113 -11.12 20.07 18.40
N GLY A 114 -10.78 21.31 18.08
CA GLY A 114 -9.47 21.91 18.39
C GLY A 114 -8.36 21.72 17.36
N GLY A 115 -8.59 21.02 16.24
CA GLY A 115 -7.54 20.87 15.23
C GLY A 115 -7.88 20.11 13.95
N VAL A 116 -6.89 20.12 13.06
CA VAL A 116 -6.91 19.44 11.76
C VAL A 116 -5.88 18.32 11.76
N TYR A 117 -6.29 17.12 11.34
CA TYR A 117 -5.43 15.97 11.15
C TYR A 117 -5.04 15.85 9.68
N VAL A 118 -3.74 15.85 9.40
CA VAL A 118 -3.17 15.56 8.09
C VAL A 118 -2.83 14.08 8.06
N ASN A 119 -3.67 13.33 7.36
CA ASN A 119 -3.62 11.87 7.32
C ASN A 119 -2.87 11.36 6.09
N MET A 120 -3.09 11.92 4.90
CA MET A 120 -2.36 11.50 3.70
C MET A 120 -1.47 12.63 3.19
N TYR A 121 -0.28 12.26 2.72
CA TYR A 121 0.65 13.16 2.05
C TYR A 121 0.47 13.01 0.55
N ILE A 122 -0.32 13.92 -0.03
CA ILE A 122 -0.72 13.90 -1.44
C ILE A 122 -0.76 15.35 -1.91
N GLY A 123 -0.11 15.65 -3.03
CA GLY A 123 -0.19 16.98 -3.66
C GLY A 123 -1.65 17.37 -3.88
N SER A 124 -2.08 18.44 -3.20
CA SER A 124 -3.51 18.77 -3.11
C SER A 124 -3.76 20.21 -2.70
N THR A 125 -4.95 20.71 -2.99
CA THR A 125 -5.52 21.94 -2.44
C THR A 125 -6.92 21.61 -1.97
N ILE A 126 -7.15 21.64 -0.67
CA ILE A 126 -8.42 21.23 -0.06
C ILE A 126 -8.87 22.28 0.95
N THR A 127 -10.10 22.76 0.79
CA THR A 127 -10.76 23.66 1.74
C THR A 127 -11.52 22.86 2.78
N LEU A 128 -11.15 23.02 4.05
CA LEU A 128 -11.81 22.40 5.19
C LEU A 128 -12.82 23.38 5.78
N GLU A 129 -14.08 23.20 5.41
CA GLU A 129 -15.19 23.98 5.94
C GLU A 129 -15.35 23.77 7.45
N ASP A 130 -15.47 24.89 8.18
CA ASP A 130 -15.65 24.95 9.64
C ASP A 130 -14.76 23.96 10.41
N ALA A 131 -13.47 23.92 10.06
CA ALA A 131 -12.52 22.98 10.66
C ALA A 131 -12.28 23.27 12.14
N VAL A 132 -12.24 24.56 12.49
CA VAL A 132 -11.82 25.06 13.81
C VAL A 132 -12.59 26.34 14.20
N GLY A 133 -13.86 26.44 13.80
CA GLY A 133 -14.68 27.67 13.89
C GLY A 133 -14.38 28.67 12.77
N THR A 134 -13.60 28.26 11.76
CA THR A 134 -13.33 29.00 10.53
C THR A 134 -12.96 28.02 9.43
N GLU A 135 -13.13 28.43 8.18
CA GLU A 135 -12.65 27.72 7.02
C GLU A 135 -11.11 27.75 6.97
N VAL A 136 -10.50 26.62 6.60
CA VAL A 136 -9.05 26.51 6.43
C VAL A 136 -8.74 25.83 5.11
N GLU A 137 -8.14 26.55 4.18
CA GLU A 137 -7.55 25.94 2.98
C GLU A 137 -6.17 25.35 3.32
N MET A 138 -5.95 24.12 2.89
CA MET A 138 -4.73 23.37 3.07
C MET A 138 -4.14 23.04 1.69
N VAL A 139 -2.91 23.49 1.44
CA VAL A 139 -2.20 23.24 0.18
C VAL A 139 -0.98 22.36 0.45
N GLN A 140 -0.94 21.14 -0.06
CA GLN A 140 0.23 20.27 0.01
C GLN A 140 1.00 20.27 -1.32
N GLN A 141 2.31 20.39 -1.22
CA GLN A 141 3.26 20.20 -2.32
C GLN A 141 4.25 19.11 -1.91
N THR A 142 4.24 18.00 -2.63
CA THR A 142 5.07 16.83 -2.35
C THR A 142 5.09 15.89 -3.56
N ASP A 143 6.19 15.15 -3.72
CA ASP A 143 6.27 13.99 -4.62
C ASP A 143 6.07 12.67 -3.86
N TYR A 144 5.58 12.69 -2.62
CA TYR A 144 5.19 11.46 -1.92
C TYR A 144 4.25 10.62 -2.81
N PRO A 145 4.46 9.30 -2.96
CA PRO A 145 5.32 8.42 -2.15
C PRO A 145 6.77 8.25 -2.66
N TRP A 146 7.23 9.03 -3.63
CA TRP A 146 8.57 8.88 -4.23
C TRP A 146 9.70 9.48 -3.42
N ASN A 147 9.41 10.50 -2.60
CA ASN A 147 10.32 11.02 -1.59
C ASN A 147 9.56 11.48 -0.33
N GLY A 148 10.29 11.81 0.73
CA GLY A 148 9.71 12.14 2.03
C GLY A 148 9.45 13.62 2.27
N LYS A 149 9.72 14.51 1.30
CA LYS A 149 9.62 15.96 1.49
C LYS A 149 8.18 16.41 1.28
N VAL A 150 7.63 17.11 2.28
CA VAL A 150 6.26 17.62 2.24
C VAL A 150 6.28 19.08 2.69
N ALA A 151 5.71 19.95 1.86
CA ALA A 151 5.40 21.33 2.22
C ALA A 151 3.88 21.50 2.30
N ILE A 152 3.39 22.08 3.39
CA ILE A 152 1.98 22.35 3.62
C ILE A 152 1.80 23.84 3.90
N THR A 153 1.01 24.52 3.09
CA THR A 153 0.59 25.90 3.35
C THR A 153 -0.77 25.88 4.02
N VAL A 154 -0.92 26.64 5.10
CA VAL A 154 -2.11 26.72 5.94
C VAL A 154 -2.75 28.09 5.74
N ASN A 155 -3.98 28.10 5.24
CA ASN A 155 -4.71 29.30 4.84
C ASN A 155 -6.05 29.41 5.59
N PRO A 156 -6.05 29.74 6.89
CA PRO A 156 -7.29 29.98 7.62
C PRO A 156 -7.90 31.32 7.17
N ARG A 157 -9.22 31.33 6.95
CA ARG A 157 -9.96 32.54 6.55
C ARG A 157 -9.87 33.66 7.59
N ALA A 158 -9.82 33.29 8.86
CA ALA A 158 -9.53 34.20 9.97
C ALA A 158 -8.40 33.64 10.82
N ARG A 159 -7.54 34.53 11.37
CA ARG A 159 -6.48 34.10 12.29
C ARG A 159 -7.09 33.36 13.48
N ARG A 160 -6.57 32.17 13.76
CA ARG A 160 -7.11 31.30 14.81
C ARG A 160 -6.03 30.43 15.42
N LYS A 161 -6.14 30.21 16.73
CA LYS A 161 -5.32 29.21 17.43
C LYS A 161 -5.95 27.83 17.31
N PHE A 162 -5.21 26.88 16.75
CA PHE A 162 -5.62 25.48 16.65
C PHE A 162 -4.41 24.55 16.47
N ALA A 163 -4.64 23.26 16.63
CA ALA A 163 -3.63 22.23 16.42
C ALA A 163 -3.65 21.71 14.98
N ILE A 164 -2.46 21.49 14.42
CA ILE A 164 -2.27 20.66 13.22
C ILE A 164 -1.57 19.38 13.66
N HIS A 165 -2.20 18.24 13.37
CA HIS A 165 -1.72 16.90 13.69
C HIS A 165 -1.16 16.28 12.41
N LEU A 166 0.17 16.21 12.28
CA LEU A 166 0.84 15.65 11.11
C LEU A 166 1.13 14.16 11.35
N ARG A 167 0.57 13.25 10.55
CA ARG A 167 0.82 11.82 10.74
C ARG A 167 2.30 11.50 10.56
N LEU A 168 2.88 10.75 11.49
CA LEU A 168 4.21 10.16 11.32
C LEU A 168 4.01 8.70 10.91
N PRO A 169 4.25 8.33 9.63
CA PRO A 169 3.97 6.99 9.17
C PRO A 169 4.74 5.95 9.98
N ASN A 170 4.03 4.94 10.48
CA ASN A 170 4.62 3.80 11.16
C ASN A 170 4.38 2.52 10.36
N ARG A 171 5.46 1.82 10.03
CA ARG A 171 5.42 0.61 9.21
C ARG A 171 5.56 -0.70 10.00
N THR A 172 5.44 -0.61 11.33
CA THR A 172 5.45 -1.73 12.28
C THR A 172 4.11 -1.86 13.04
N THR A 173 2.99 -1.49 12.41
CA THR A 173 1.64 -1.61 13.00
C THR A 173 1.23 -3.06 13.24
N SER A 174 1.80 -4.00 12.48
CA SER A 174 1.58 -5.44 12.63
C SER A 174 2.80 -6.11 13.25
N LYS A 175 2.57 -6.98 14.24
CA LYS A 175 3.61 -7.85 14.82
C LYS A 175 4.03 -9.00 13.89
N LEU A 176 3.32 -9.19 12.78
CA LEU A 176 3.59 -10.28 11.83
C LEU A 176 4.80 -10.00 10.93
N TYR A 177 5.22 -8.74 10.83
CA TYR A 177 6.22 -8.32 9.87
C TYR A 177 7.27 -7.42 10.52
N THR A 178 8.52 -7.68 10.23
CA THR A 178 9.67 -6.92 10.73
C THR A 178 10.40 -6.28 9.56
N PRO A 179 10.33 -4.94 9.40
CA PRO A 179 11.11 -4.23 8.40
C PRO A 179 12.51 -3.88 8.93
N GLU A 180 13.52 -4.04 8.08
CA GLU A 180 14.92 -3.72 8.36
C GLU A 180 15.53 -2.88 7.22
N PRO A 181 16.17 -1.74 7.52
CA PRO A 181 16.31 -1.12 8.83
C PRO A 181 14.96 -0.61 9.38
N ALA A 182 14.89 -0.42 10.70
CA ALA A 182 13.74 0.27 11.30
C ALA A 182 13.70 1.73 10.84
N VAL A 183 12.53 2.20 10.43
CA VAL A 183 12.30 3.55 9.93
C VAL A 183 11.07 4.10 10.63
N SER A 184 11.22 5.24 11.30
CA SER A 184 10.13 5.90 12.02
C SER A 184 10.44 7.37 12.27
N GLY A 185 9.40 8.14 12.59
CA GLY A 185 9.53 9.54 13.00
C GLY A 185 9.68 10.51 11.83
N LEU A 186 10.53 11.52 12.02
CA LEU A 186 10.76 12.63 11.11
C LEU A 186 12.26 12.94 11.04
N THR A 187 12.75 13.25 9.84
CA THR A 187 14.11 13.76 9.62
C THR A 187 14.17 15.23 9.99
N SER A 188 13.16 16.02 9.61
CA SER A 188 13.06 17.43 9.94
C SER A 188 11.61 17.91 10.02
N LEU A 189 11.38 18.97 10.79
CA LEU A 189 10.10 19.68 10.87
C LEU A 189 10.35 21.16 11.17
N ALA A 190 9.78 22.04 10.35
CA ALA A 190 9.87 23.48 10.50
C ALA A 190 8.51 24.15 10.24
N VAL A 191 8.32 25.31 10.86
CA VAL A 191 7.19 26.20 10.57
C VAL A 191 7.75 27.59 10.27
N ASN A 192 7.44 28.13 9.09
CA ASN A 192 7.97 29.39 8.58
C ASN A 192 9.51 29.45 8.66
N GLY A 193 10.19 28.38 8.24
CA GLY A 193 11.65 28.26 8.25
C GLY A 193 12.29 28.06 9.63
N LYS A 194 11.50 28.02 10.72
CA LYS A 194 12.02 27.77 12.07
C LYS A 194 11.76 26.34 12.49
N ALA A 195 12.82 25.63 12.91
CA ALA A 195 12.71 24.25 13.40
C ALA A 195 11.75 24.16 14.59
N VAL A 196 10.91 23.12 14.59
CA VAL A 196 9.94 22.85 15.66
C VAL A 196 10.14 21.44 16.18
N LYS A 197 10.14 21.28 17.50
CA LYS A 197 10.10 19.97 18.16
C LYS A 197 8.65 19.70 18.62
N PRO A 198 7.90 18.85 17.91
CA PRO A 198 6.49 18.60 18.22
C PRO A 198 6.34 17.65 19.41
N VAL A 199 5.18 17.70 20.07
CA VAL A 199 4.72 16.60 20.93
C VAL A 199 4.16 15.51 20.02
N ILE A 200 4.47 14.25 20.32
CA ILE A 200 3.94 13.11 19.56
C ILE A 200 2.79 12.47 20.32
N GLU A 201 1.61 12.46 19.71
CA GLU A 201 0.40 11.88 20.29
C GLU A 201 -0.21 10.90 19.30
N LYS A 202 -0.32 9.62 19.69
CA LYS A 202 -0.93 8.55 18.87
C LYS A 202 -0.43 8.51 17.42
N GLY A 203 0.88 8.73 17.24
CA GLY A 203 1.54 8.74 15.93
C GLY A 203 1.36 10.02 15.11
N TYR A 204 0.90 11.12 15.72
CA TYR A 204 0.87 12.44 15.11
C TYR A 204 1.85 13.39 15.78
N ALA A 205 2.61 14.15 14.98
CA ALA A 205 3.31 15.34 15.44
C ALA A 205 2.34 16.50 15.56
N VAL A 206 2.15 17.01 16.78
CA VAL A 206 1.16 18.04 17.09
C VAL A 206 1.81 19.42 17.14
N ILE A 207 1.31 20.35 16.35
CA ILE A 207 1.73 21.76 16.33
C ILE A 207 0.54 22.65 16.67
N THR A 208 0.53 23.21 17.88
CA THR A 208 -0.52 24.11 18.34
C THR A 208 -0.02 25.54 18.38
N ARG A 209 -0.57 26.41 17.53
CA ARG A 209 -0.22 27.83 17.46
C ARG A 209 -1.36 28.65 16.89
N GLU A 210 -1.18 29.97 16.90
CA GLU A 210 -1.99 30.86 16.06
C GLU A 210 -1.50 30.75 14.62
N TRP A 211 -2.42 30.41 13.72
CA TRP A 211 -2.18 30.28 12.29
C TRP A 211 -2.79 31.48 11.56
N LYS A 212 -2.08 31.96 10.54
CA LYS A 212 -2.54 32.98 9.58
C LYS A 212 -2.33 32.48 8.16
N ALA A 213 -3.04 33.08 7.21
CA ALA A 213 -2.86 32.75 5.80
C ALA A 213 -1.40 32.88 5.36
N GLY A 214 -0.94 31.88 4.60
CA GLY A 214 0.43 31.75 4.12
C GLY A 214 1.42 31.14 5.11
N ASP A 215 1.01 30.75 6.32
CA ASP A 215 1.91 30.01 7.21
C ASP A 215 2.27 28.65 6.58
N LYS A 216 3.56 28.30 6.62
CA LYS A 216 4.12 27.14 5.93
C LYS A 216 4.69 26.15 6.94
N ILE A 217 4.30 24.89 6.81
CA ILE A 217 4.88 23.74 7.49
C ILE A 217 5.74 23.00 6.46
N GLU A 218 6.96 22.66 6.84
CA GLU A 218 7.88 21.85 6.04
C GLU A 218 8.32 20.67 6.88
N LEU A 219 8.11 19.45 6.38
CA LEU A 219 8.57 18.23 7.03
C LEU A 219 9.28 17.31 6.04
N GLU A 220 10.20 16.50 6.57
CA GLU A 220 10.85 15.45 5.82
C GLU A 220 10.70 14.12 6.57
N LEU A 221 10.06 13.17 5.91
CA LEU A 221 9.91 11.80 6.38
C LEU A 221 11.14 10.98 5.99
N PRO A 222 11.69 10.14 6.88
CA PRO A 222 12.79 9.25 6.52
C PRO A 222 12.32 8.21 5.51
N MET A 223 13.02 8.09 4.38
CA MET A 223 12.72 7.15 3.29
C MET A 223 13.96 6.33 2.97
N THR A 224 13.87 5.01 3.13
CA THR A 224 14.95 4.06 2.77
C THR A 224 14.34 2.75 2.29
N VAL A 225 15.10 2.02 1.49
CA VAL A 225 14.75 0.64 1.14
C VAL A 225 14.75 -0.19 2.42
N GLN A 226 13.68 -0.95 2.63
CA GLN A 226 13.53 -1.88 3.73
C GLN A 226 13.36 -3.30 3.17
N ARG A 227 14.04 -4.25 3.82
CA ARG A 227 13.77 -5.68 3.74
C ARG A 227 12.72 -6.02 4.78
N VAL A 228 11.62 -6.62 4.36
CA VAL A 228 10.54 -7.04 5.26
C VAL A 228 10.59 -8.55 5.40
N THR A 229 10.76 -9.02 6.63
CA THR A 229 10.62 -10.43 6.99
C THR A 229 9.28 -10.65 7.69
N ALA A 230 8.76 -11.86 7.63
CA ALA A 230 7.50 -12.24 8.26
C ALA A 230 7.75 -13.22 9.42
N SER A 231 6.79 -13.30 10.34
CA SER A 231 6.79 -14.31 11.40
C SER A 231 6.99 -15.72 10.82
N GLU A 232 7.84 -16.53 11.47
CA GLU A 232 8.10 -17.94 11.10
C GLU A 232 6.86 -18.84 11.18
N LEU A 233 5.81 -18.37 11.85
CA LEU A 233 4.49 -19.02 11.87
C LEU A 233 3.80 -18.97 10.50
N ILE A 234 4.17 -18.04 9.62
CA ILE A 234 3.63 -17.93 8.27
C ILE A 234 4.47 -18.81 7.34
N ALA A 235 4.01 -20.03 7.09
CA ALA A 235 4.75 -21.03 6.32
C ALA A 235 5.13 -20.56 4.89
N ALA A 236 4.26 -19.77 4.23
CA ALA A 236 4.44 -19.35 2.84
C ALA A 236 5.61 -18.37 2.61
N THR A 237 6.08 -17.72 3.68
CA THR A 237 7.09 -16.66 3.66
C THR A 237 8.41 -17.07 4.32
N ARG A 238 8.51 -18.30 4.84
CA ARG A 238 9.76 -18.84 5.39
C ARG A 238 10.87 -18.80 4.35
N GLY A 239 12.06 -18.35 4.77
CA GLY A 239 13.19 -18.19 3.86
C GLY A 239 12.99 -17.14 2.78
N LYS A 240 12.00 -16.23 2.90
CA LYS A 240 11.73 -15.18 1.91
C LYS A 240 11.82 -13.78 2.51
N VAL A 241 11.95 -12.80 1.63
CA VAL A 241 12.00 -11.38 1.94
C VAL A 241 11.13 -10.60 0.95
N ALA A 242 10.42 -9.59 1.43
CA ALA A 242 9.76 -8.59 0.59
C ALA A 242 10.54 -7.27 0.65
N LEU A 243 10.41 -6.45 -0.39
CA LEU A 243 11.05 -5.13 -0.44
C LEU A 243 10.00 -4.04 -0.27
N ARG A 244 10.36 -2.99 0.47
CA ARG A 244 9.51 -1.83 0.75
C ARG A 244 10.31 -0.53 0.59
N TYR A 245 9.65 0.52 0.13
CA TYR A 245 10.14 1.90 0.18
C TYR A 245 8.97 2.83 0.53
N GLY A 246 9.03 3.50 1.69
CA GLY A 246 7.94 4.34 2.17
C GLY A 246 6.63 3.58 2.38
N ALA A 247 5.58 3.96 1.64
CA ALA A 247 4.27 3.30 1.63
C ALA A 247 4.19 2.10 0.65
N LEU A 248 5.18 1.95 -0.23
CA LEU A 248 5.13 1.02 -1.35
C LEU A 248 5.81 -0.30 -1.01
N ILE A 249 5.11 -1.40 -1.25
CA ILE A 249 5.64 -2.75 -1.36
C ILE A 249 6.05 -2.97 -2.82
N TYR A 250 7.09 -3.75 -3.05
CA TYR A 250 7.67 -3.98 -4.36
C TYR A 250 7.53 -5.43 -4.83
N ASN A 251 7.51 -5.62 -6.15
CA ASN A 251 7.48 -6.90 -6.83
C ASN A 251 8.65 -7.03 -7.80
N VAL A 252 9.06 -8.28 -8.06
CA VAL A 252 9.94 -8.64 -9.18
C VAL A 252 9.13 -9.37 -10.24
N GLU A 253 9.31 -9.02 -11.51
CA GLU A 253 8.58 -9.60 -12.64
C GLU A 253 9.48 -10.38 -13.60
N ASN A 254 8.92 -11.43 -14.20
CA ASN A 254 9.62 -12.26 -15.17
C ASN A 254 9.94 -11.52 -16.49
N THR A 255 9.23 -10.44 -16.76
CA THR A 255 9.51 -9.56 -17.91
C THR A 255 10.84 -8.81 -17.76
N ASP A 256 11.35 -8.68 -16.53
CA ASP A 256 12.59 -7.95 -16.24
C ASP A 256 13.77 -8.88 -15.93
N GLN A 257 13.49 -10.05 -15.34
CA GLN A 257 14.50 -10.97 -14.81
C GLN A 257 13.98 -12.39 -14.55
N ASP A 258 14.85 -13.32 -14.19
CA ASP A 258 14.43 -14.58 -13.59
C ASP A 258 14.08 -14.38 -12.10
N ILE A 259 12.79 -14.44 -11.79
CA ILE A 259 12.24 -14.21 -10.45
C ILE A 259 12.48 -15.36 -9.46
N THR A 260 13.04 -16.49 -9.91
CA THR A 260 13.34 -17.63 -9.02
C THR A 260 14.66 -17.45 -8.26
N LYS A 261 15.48 -16.48 -8.66
CA LYS A 261 16.81 -16.25 -8.11
C LYS A 261 16.76 -15.73 -6.68
N PRO A 262 17.64 -16.20 -5.80
CA PRO A 262 17.66 -15.77 -4.41
C PRO A 262 18.39 -14.44 -4.24
N LEU A 263 17.90 -13.61 -3.31
CA LEU A 263 18.50 -12.35 -2.91
C LEU A 263 19.31 -12.54 -1.64
N SER A 264 20.61 -12.26 -1.70
CA SER A 264 21.47 -12.32 -0.51
C SER A 264 21.02 -11.30 0.56
N PRO A 265 21.00 -11.66 1.85
CA PRO A 265 20.56 -10.76 2.92
C PRO A 265 21.32 -9.43 2.98
N ALA A 266 22.62 -9.44 2.64
CA ALA A 266 23.49 -8.28 2.65
C ALA A 266 23.64 -7.58 1.29
N ALA A 267 22.88 -7.98 0.26
CA ALA A 267 23.00 -7.37 -1.06
C ALA A 267 22.73 -5.86 -0.99
N PRO A 268 23.57 -4.99 -1.57
CA PRO A 268 23.27 -3.57 -1.62
C PRO A 268 22.01 -3.34 -2.47
N LEU A 269 21.10 -2.50 -1.98
CA LEU A 269 19.89 -2.08 -2.69
C LEU A 269 19.87 -0.56 -2.78
N ALA A 270 19.47 -0.04 -3.92
CA ALA A 270 19.31 1.39 -4.16
C ALA A 270 17.95 1.69 -4.79
N THR A 271 17.49 2.92 -4.67
CA THR A 271 16.32 3.42 -5.41
C THR A 271 16.75 4.21 -6.62
N GLU A 272 15.93 4.15 -7.67
CA GLU A 272 16.18 4.89 -8.91
C GLU A 272 14.85 5.34 -9.54
N TRP A 273 14.77 6.62 -9.93
CA TRP A 273 13.60 7.13 -10.65
C TRP A 273 13.68 6.73 -12.13
N ARG A 274 12.57 6.22 -12.67
CA ARG A 274 12.41 5.82 -14.08
C ARG A 274 11.16 6.48 -14.65
N ALA A 275 11.34 7.62 -15.31
CA ALA A 275 10.25 8.40 -15.91
C ALA A 275 9.59 7.67 -17.11
N ASP A 276 10.35 6.84 -17.80
CA ASP A 276 9.97 6.10 -19.01
C ASP A 276 9.33 4.73 -18.72
N LEU A 277 9.31 4.30 -17.46
CA LEU A 277 8.78 3.01 -17.05
C LEU A 277 7.46 3.19 -16.29
N LEU A 278 6.41 2.50 -16.74
CA LEU A 278 5.14 2.34 -16.00
C LEU A 278 4.51 3.68 -15.56
N GLY A 279 4.63 4.71 -16.40
CA GLY A 279 4.09 6.05 -16.12
C GLY A 279 4.92 6.90 -15.15
N GLY A 280 6.16 6.48 -14.84
CA GLY A 280 7.03 7.16 -13.89
C GLY A 280 7.00 6.50 -12.52
N VAL A 281 8.04 5.72 -12.21
CA VAL A 281 8.14 5.00 -10.93
C VAL A 281 9.54 5.06 -10.32
N THR A 282 9.61 5.06 -8.99
CA THR A 282 10.85 4.72 -8.29
C THR A 282 10.98 3.20 -8.22
N VAL A 283 12.00 2.64 -8.87
CA VAL A 283 12.35 1.22 -8.79
C VAL A 283 13.35 0.97 -7.66
N ILE A 284 13.45 -0.28 -7.21
CA ILE A 284 14.56 -0.75 -6.37
C ILE A 284 15.49 -1.60 -7.23
N THR A 285 16.78 -1.27 -7.26
CA THR A 285 17.80 -1.99 -8.02
C THR A 285 18.83 -2.66 -7.10
N GLY A 286 19.46 -3.72 -7.59
CA GLY A 286 20.52 -4.46 -6.88
C GLY A 286 21.02 -5.63 -7.70
N ALA A 287 21.54 -6.66 -7.00
CA ALA A 287 21.94 -7.92 -7.62
C ALA A 287 21.43 -9.12 -6.79
N TYR A 288 21.08 -10.19 -7.47
CA TYR A 288 20.84 -11.50 -6.89
C TYR A 288 22.15 -12.15 -6.42
N ALA A 289 22.05 -13.27 -5.69
CA ALA A 289 23.22 -13.98 -5.13
C ALA A 289 24.22 -14.48 -6.20
N ASP A 290 23.75 -14.71 -7.43
CA ASP A 290 24.57 -15.11 -8.57
C ASP A 290 25.20 -13.91 -9.33
N GLY A 291 25.00 -12.69 -8.84
CA GLY A 291 25.49 -11.45 -9.46
C GLY A 291 24.61 -10.91 -10.60
N SER A 292 23.54 -11.61 -10.97
CA SER A 292 22.60 -11.08 -11.97
C SER A 292 21.76 -9.92 -11.42
N LYS A 293 21.31 -9.03 -12.31
CA LYS A 293 20.61 -7.79 -11.92
C LYS A 293 19.25 -8.09 -11.30
N LEU A 294 18.95 -7.36 -10.23
CA LEU A 294 17.63 -7.25 -9.61
C LEU A 294 17.01 -5.90 -9.97
N LEU A 295 15.78 -5.92 -10.46
CA LEU A 295 14.91 -4.78 -10.69
C LEU A 295 13.55 -5.08 -10.06
N ALA A 296 13.21 -4.39 -8.98
CA ALA A 296 11.90 -4.46 -8.37
C ALA A 296 11.10 -3.18 -8.66
N ILE A 297 9.83 -3.35 -9.02
CA ILE A 297 8.88 -2.26 -9.32
C ILE A 297 7.81 -2.15 -8.21
N PRO A 298 7.14 -1.01 -8.03
CA PRO A 298 6.03 -0.91 -7.09
C PRO A 298 4.94 -1.95 -7.35
N ASN A 299 4.43 -2.59 -6.29
CA ASN A 299 3.45 -3.67 -6.37
C ASN A 299 2.18 -3.27 -7.13
N TYR A 300 1.77 -2.00 -7.07
CA TYR A 300 0.60 -1.55 -7.80
C TYR A 300 0.80 -1.61 -9.33
N ALA A 301 2.03 -1.44 -9.80
CA ALA A 301 2.35 -1.38 -11.22
C ALA A 301 2.57 -2.77 -11.85
N ARG A 302 2.48 -3.85 -11.07
CA ARG A 302 2.65 -5.22 -11.56
C ARG A 302 1.67 -5.58 -12.69
N ILE A 303 2.10 -6.46 -13.58
CA ILE A 303 1.32 -7.09 -14.64
C ILE A 303 0.69 -6.06 -15.59
N ASN A 304 1.43 -4.99 -15.89
CA ASN A 304 1.06 -4.00 -16.92
C ASN A 304 1.85 -4.19 -18.23
N ARG A 305 2.77 -5.16 -18.29
CA ARG A 305 3.70 -5.36 -19.43
C ARG A 305 3.73 -6.78 -19.98
N SER A 306 2.89 -7.68 -19.47
CA SER A 306 2.90 -9.11 -19.80
C SER A 306 1.62 -9.53 -20.53
N PRO A 307 1.47 -9.24 -21.84
CA PRO A 307 0.23 -9.45 -22.59
C PRO A 307 -0.12 -10.95 -22.78
N SER A 308 0.89 -11.82 -22.70
CA SER A 308 0.76 -13.28 -22.89
C SER A 308 0.08 -14.00 -21.73
N LEU A 309 -0.10 -13.34 -20.57
CA LEU A 309 -0.76 -13.96 -19.44
C LEU A 309 -2.26 -14.15 -19.71
N PRO A 310 -2.83 -15.27 -19.23
CA PRO A 310 -4.27 -15.47 -19.30
C PRO A 310 -4.98 -14.39 -18.46
N PRO A 311 -6.15 -13.90 -18.90
CA PRO A 311 -6.98 -13.03 -18.06
C PRO A 311 -7.38 -13.77 -16.77
N GLU A 312 -7.47 -13.03 -15.67
CA GLU A 312 -8.02 -13.55 -14.43
C GLU A 312 -9.47 -13.92 -14.66
N ALA A 313 -9.81 -15.18 -14.40
CA ALA A 313 -11.10 -15.70 -14.79
C ALA A 313 -12.18 -15.50 -13.69
N GLY A 314 -11.81 -14.87 -12.56
CA GLY A 314 -12.72 -14.50 -11.48
C GLY A 314 -13.32 -15.71 -10.75
N PRO A 315 -14.25 -15.51 -9.80
CA PRO A 315 -14.60 -16.57 -8.86
C PRO A 315 -15.42 -17.74 -9.40
N ASN A 316 -15.83 -17.73 -10.67
CA ASN A 316 -16.67 -18.79 -11.25
C ASN A 316 -15.97 -19.56 -12.38
N SER A 317 -14.66 -19.39 -12.57
CA SER A 317 -13.94 -19.98 -13.69
C SER A 317 -13.31 -21.33 -13.38
N GLY A 318 -14.10 -22.34 -13.05
CA GLY A 318 -13.72 -23.77 -13.12
C GLY A 318 -12.48 -24.25 -12.33
N ASP A 319 -11.69 -23.38 -11.71
CA ASP A 319 -10.55 -23.73 -10.88
C ASP A 319 -11.08 -23.98 -9.46
N VAL A 320 -11.73 -25.14 -9.33
CA VAL A 320 -12.37 -25.65 -8.12
C VAL A 320 -11.38 -25.74 -6.94
N SER A 321 -10.08 -25.60 -7.20
CA SER A 321 -9.03 -25.56 -6.17
C SER A 321 -9.06 -24.31 -5.28
N LEU A 322 -9.68 -23.22 -5.75
CA LEU A 322 -9.87 -21.98 -4.97
C LEU A 322 -11.14 -22.01 -4.10
N TYR A 323 -12.02 -23.00 -4.29
CA TYR A 323 -13.36 -23.07 -3.69
C TYR A 323 -13.54 -24.23 -2.72
N ALA A 324 -12.46 -24.88 -2.30
CA ALA A 324 -12.57 -26.07 -1.46
C ALA A 324 -12.92 -25.69 -0.01
N GLY A 325 -14.19 -25.42 0.25
CA GLY A 325 -14.75 -25.43 1.60
C GLY A 325 -14.68 -26.84 2.23
N PRO A 326 -15.02 -26.99 3.52
CA PRO A 326 -14.92 -28.26 4.24
C PRO A 326 -15.75 -29.43 3.64
N ASN A 327 -16.66 -29.15 2.71
CA ASN A 327 -17.51 -30.12 2.02
C ASN A 327 -17.21 -30.29 0.52
N ALA A 328 -16.05 -29.83 0.01
CA ALA A 328 -15.75 -29.95 -1.41
C ALA A 328 -15.63 -31.43 -1.83
N GLN A 329 -16.46 -31.84 -2.79
CA GLN A 329 -16.38 -33.18 -3.39
C GLN A 329 -14.98 -33.39 -3.96
N ARG A 330 -14.33 -34.48 -3.55
CA ARG A 330 -13.04 -34.89 -4.11
C ARG A 330 -13.19 -35.09 -5.61
N VAL A 331 -12.35 -34.39 -6.39
CA VAL A 331 -12.23 -34.61 -7.84
C VAL A 331 -11.95 -36.10 -8.07
N PRO A 332 -12.69 -36.78 -8.98
CA PRO A 332 -12.47 -38.19 -9.27
C PRO A 332 -11.01 -38.48 -9.64
N PRO A 333 -10.44 -39.63 -9.23
CA PRO A 333 -9.08 -39.99 -9.62
C PRO A 333 -9.01 -40.14 -11.15
N GLY A 334 -8.32 -39.23 -11.84
CA GLY A 334 -8.11 -39.29 -13.30
C GLY A 334 -8.12 -37.94 -14.01
N GLN A 335 -8.75 -36.91 -13.43
CA GLN A 335 -8.70 -35.55 -13.95
C GLN A 335 -7.82 -34.70 -13.03
N ARG A 336 -6.49 -34.75 -13.22
CA ARG A 336 -5.63 -33.74 -12.59
C ARG A 336 -6.04 -32.39 -13.18
N PRO A 337 -6.47 -31.41 -12.37
CA PRO A 337 -6.62 -30.05 -12.89
C PRO A 337 -5.30 -29.63 -13.53
N PRO A 338 -5.35 -28.86 -14.63
CA PRO A 338 -4.14 -28.38 -15.28
C PRO A 338 -3.23 -27.72 -14.24
N ARG A 339 -1.92 -27.97 -14.35
CA ARG A 339 -0.95 -27.38 -13.42
C ARG A 339 -1.14 -25.86 -13.45
N PRO A 340 -1.25 -25.19 -12.30
CA PRO A 340 -1.39 -23.73 -12.27
C PRO A 340 -0.23 -23.09 -13.03
N ALA A 341 -0.53 -22.02 -13.78
CA ALA A 341 0.50 -21.25 -14.48
C ALA A 341 1.59 -20.80 -13.51
N SER A 342 2.85 -20.75 -13.96
CA SER A 342 3.96 -20.29 -13.12
C SER A 342 3.79 -18.82 -12.75
N PRO A 343 4.21 -18.39 -11.55
CA PRO A 343 4.22 -16.98 -11.18
C PRO A 343 4.98 -16.14 -12.21
N SER A 344 4.45 -14.95 -12.49
CA SER A 344 5.06 -13.96 -13.38
C SER A 344 5.43 -12.67 -12.67
N SER A 345 4.83 -12.40 -11.51
CA SER A 345 5.20 -11.31 -10.62
C SER A 345 5.11 -11.80 -9.18
N ILE A 346 6.14 -11.59 -8.36
CA ILE A 346 6.16 -12.02 -6.96
C ILE A 346 6.57 -10.88 -6.02
N THR A 347 5.94 -10.82 -4.86
CA THR A 347 6.32 -9.91 -3.77
C THR A 347 7.41 -10.52 -2.86
N TRP A 348 7.35 -11.84 -2.62
CA TRP A 348 8.25 -12.55 -1.71
C TRP A 348 9.38 -13.25 -2.48
N ILE A 349 10.58 -12.72 -2.37
CA ILE A 349 11.80 -13.21 -3.02
C ILE A 349 12.49 -14.23 -2.10
N GLN A 350 13.05 -15.31 -2.66
CA GLN A 350 13.86 -16.26 -1.88
C GLN A 350 15.08 -15.56 -1.28
N LYS A 351 15.41 -15.86 -0.02
CA LYS A 351 16.67 -15.45 0.60
C LYS A 351 17.78 -16.41 0.14
N GLY A 352 18.92 -15.84 -0.22
CA GLY A 352 20.13 -16.58 -0.60
C GLY A 352 21.01 -16.99 0.57
#